data_AF-A0A382XS32-F1
#
_entry.id   AF-A0A382XS32-F1
#
_cell.length_a   1.000
_cell.length_b   1.000
_cell.length_c   1.000
_cell.angle_alpha   90.00
_cell.angle_beta   90.00
_cell.angle_gamma   90.00
#
_symmetry.space_group_name_H-M   'P 1'
#
loop_
_entity.id
_entity.type
_entity.pdbx_description
1 polymer ?
#
loop_
_entity_poly.entity_id
_entity_poly.type
_entity_poly.pdbx_seq_one_letter_code
_entity_poly.pdbx_strand_id
1 'polypeptide(L)' 'TPKKKLPNVTMEMPVIVAGGTSLVEGFVERLKELIDDGFPIPISEVRHAKEPLFAVSNGLYSAAALSAQQED' A
#
# COMPACT_ATOMS: atom_id res chain seq x y z
N THR A 1 -11.45 -11.60 19.09
CA THR A 1 -12.30 -10.71 18.29
C THR A 1 -12.97 -11.51 17.19
N PRO A 2 -14.30 -11.47 17.03
CA PRO A 2 -14.97 -12.21 15.95
C PRO A 2 -14.44 -11.75 14.59
N LYS A 3 -14.04 -12.69 13.73
CA LYS A 3 -13.52 -12.40 12.39
C LYS A 3 -14.64 -11.78 11.56
N LYS A 4 -14.57 -10.47 11.29
CA LYS A 4 -15.48 -9.77 10.36
C LYS A 4 -15.37 -10.45 9.00
N LYS A 5 -16.50 -10.85 8.38
CA LYS A 5 -16.51 -11.39 7.02
C LYS A 5 -15.89 -10.34 6.08
N LEU A 6 -14.70 -10.65 5.58
CA LEU A 6 -14.02 -9.81 4.59
C LEU A 6 -14.72 -9.95 3.23
N PRO A 7 -14.67 -8.93 2.37
CA PRO A 7 -15.12 -9.04 0.98
C PRO A 7 -14.36 -10.18 0.29
N ASN A 8 -15.01 -10.89 -0.63
CA ASN A 8 -14.37 -11.96 -1.39
C ASN A 8 -13.46 -11.35 -2.46
N VAL A 9 -12.20 -11.09 -2.10
CA VAL A 9 -11.19 -10.50 -3.00
C VAL A 9 -10.40 -11.64 -3.64
N THR A 10 -10.61 -11.87 -4.94
CA THR A 10 -9.94 -12.93 -5.70
C THR A 10 -8.75 -12.44 -6.53
N MET A 11 -8.60 -11.13 -6.71
CA MET A 11 -7.45 -10.55 -7.41
C MET A 11 -6.27 -10.37 -6.46
N GLU A 12 -5.08 -10.75 -6.91
CA GLU A 12 -3.84 -10.47 -6.20
C GLU A 12 -3.56 -8.97 -6.21
N MET A 13 -3.30 -8.39 -5.03
CA MET A 13 -3.06 -6.96 -4.88
C MET A 13 -1.67 -6.68 -4.30
N PRO A 14 -0.98 -5.63 -4.77
CA PRO A 14 0.29 -5.23 -4.16
C PRO A 14 0.04 -4.50 -2.83
N VAL A 15 0.91 -4.71 -1.86
CA VAL A 15 1.01 -3.92 -0.63
C VAL A 15 2.12 -2.89 -0.81
N ILE A 16 1.73 -1.61 -0.89
CA ILE A 16 2.66 -0.49 -1.02
C ILE A 16 2.82 0.21 0.32
N VAL A 17 4.05 0.23 0.83
CA VAL A 17 4.39 0.82 2.13
C VAL A 17 4.89 2.25 1.94
N ALA A 18 4.32 3.18 2.69
CA ALA A 18 4.68 4.60 2.69
C ALA A 18 4.93 5.12 4.12
N GLY A 19 5.52 6.32 4.21
CA GLY A 19 5.82 7.02 5.46
C GLY A 19 7.25 6.79 5.97
N GLY A 20 7.78 7.76 6.72
CA GLY A 20 9.17 7.74 7.19
C GLY A 20 9.50 6.61 8.16
N THR A 21 8.56 6.22 9.03
CA THR A 21 8.76 5.11 9.98
C THR A 21 9.02 3.79 9.27
N SER A 22 8.49 3.61 8.07
CA SER A 22 8.72 2.40 7.28
C SER A 22 10.13 2.28 6.69
N LEU A 23 10.95 3.34 6.75
CA LEU A 23 12.32 3.34 6.22
C LEU A 23 13.32 2.63 7.13
N VAL A 24 12.89 2.18 8.32
CA VAL A 24 13.72 1.34 9.19
C VAL A 24 14.13 0.08 8.41
N GLU A 25 15.42 -0.22 8.45
CA GLU A 25 15.99 -1.40 7.79
C GLU A 25 15.29 -2.68 8.27
N GLY A 26 14.92 -3.55 7.33
CA GLY A 26 14.21 -4.79 7.63
C GLY A 26 12.69 -4.66 7.80
N PHE A 27 12.12 -3.45 7.74
CA PHE A 27 10.67 -3.27 7.93
C PHE A 27 9.83 -4.03 6.88
N VAL A 28 10.18 -3.90 5.59
CA VAL A 28 9.43 -4.52 4.50
C VAL A 28 9.65 -6.02 4.48
N GLU A 29 10.86 -6.47 4.80
CA GLU A 29 11.22 -7.88 4.92
C GLU A 29 10.38 -8.53 6.02
N ARG A 30 10.33 -7.90 7.20
CA ARG A 30 9.52 -8.39 8.31
C ARG A 30 8.03 -8.40 7.98
N LEU A 31 7.56 -7.39 7.25
CA LEU A 31 6.16 -7.33 6.82
C LEU A 31 5.83 -8.45 5.83
N LYS A 32 6.73 -8.77 4.89
CA LYS A 32 6.57 -9.91 3.96
C LYS A 32 6.39 -11.22 4.71
N GLU A 33 7.27 -11.51 5.66
CA GLU A 33 7.18 -12.73 6.48
C GLU A 33 5.83 -12.87 7.19
N LEU A 34 5.28 -11.76 7.71
CA LEU A 34 3.99 -11.77 8.41
C LEU A 34 2.79 -11.90 7.46
N ILE A 35 2.92 -11.46 6.21
CA ILE A 35 1.89 -11.60 5.19
C ILE A 35 1.87 -13.04 4.64
N ASP A 36 3.04 -13.66 4.49
CA ASP A 36 3.12 -15.05 4.04
C ASP A 36 2.50 -16.02 5.06
N ASP A 37 2.40 -15.61 6.34
CA ASP A 37 1.75 -16.37 7.42
C ASP A 37 0.22 -16.18 7.47
N GLY A 38 -0.48 -16.67 6.45
CA GLY A 38 -1.94 -16.83 6.49
C GLY A 38 -2.75 -15.55 6.32
N PHE A 39 -2.24 -14.60 5.53
CA PHE A 39 -2.99 -13.38 5.20
C PHE A 39 -4.27 -13.70 4.41
N PRO A 40 -5.40 -13.05 4.72
CA PRO A 40 -6.72 -13.46 4.25
C PRO A 40 -7.04 -13.06 2.80
N ILE A 41 -6.13 -12.37 2.11
CA ILE A 41 -6.27 -11.95 0.73
C ILE A 41 -4.97 -12.25 -0.03
N PRO A 42 -5.04 -12.58 -1.34
CA PRO A 42 -3.84 -12.85 -2.11
C PRO A 42 -3.05 -11.56 -2.37
N ILE A 43 -1.75 -11.60 -2.09
CA ILE A 43 -0.83 -10.47 -2.24
C ILE A 43 0.20 -10.78 -3.33
N SER A 44 0.36 -9.88 -4.30
CA SER A 44 1.30 -10.07 -5.42
C SER A 44 2.72 -9.60 -5.10
N GLU A 45 2.85 -8.53 -4.33
CA GLU A 45 4.13 -8.01 -3.85
C GLU A 45 3.96 -7.18 -2.58
N VAL A 46 5.05 -7.04 -1.82
CA VAL A 46 5.16 -6.07 -0.74
C VAL A 46 6.41 -5.23 -1.01
N ARG A 47 6.25 -3.93 -1.13
CA ARG A 47 7.39 -3.03 -1.37
C ARG A 47 7.14 -1.62 -0.86
N HIS A 48 8.21 -0.87 -0.72
CA HIS A 48 8.11 0.57 -0.54
C HIS A 48 7.52 1.26 -1.78
N ALA A 49 6.82 2.37 -1.54
CA ALA A 49 6.61 3.38 -2.55
C ALA A 49 7.96 3.88 -3.08
N LYS A 50 7.98 4.44 -4.30
CA LYS A 50 9.20 4.99 -4.91
C LYS A 50 9.86 6.06 -4.03
N GLU A 51 9.03 6.89 -3.40
CA GLU A 51 9.45 7.96 -2.49
C GLU A 51 8.59 7.90 -1.21
N PRO A 52 8.91 7.04 -0.23
CA PRO A 52 8.02 6.76 0.90
C PRO A 52 7.66 7.98 1.74
N LEU A 53 8.57 8.94 1.91
CA LEU A 53 8.33 10.19 2.66
C LEU A 53 7.32 11.11 1.97
N PHE A 54 7.30 11.12 0.64
CA PHE A 54 6.51 12.06 -0.16
C PHE A 54 5.36 11.40 -0.91
N ALA A 55 5.17 10.08 -0.75
CA ALA A 55 4.16 9.32 -1.49
C ALA A 55 2.76 9.94 -1.38
N VAL A 56 2.38 10.41 -0.19
CA VAL A 56 1.07 11.03 0.06
C VAL A 56 0.97 12.39 -0.62
N SER A 57 1.95 13.28 -0.41
CA SER A 57 1.93 14.63 -1.01
C SER A 57 1.99 14.59 -2.53
N ASN A 58 2.80 13.68 -3.10
CA ASN A 58 2.89 13.48 -4.54
C ASN A 58 1.57 12.98 -5.11
N GLY A 59 0.91 12.03 -4.43
CA GLY A 59 -0.42 11.56 -4.82
C GLY A 59 -1.47 12.67 -4.81
N LEU A 60 -1.49 13.52 -3.77
CA LEU A 60 -2.41 14.66 -3.68
C LEU A 60 -2.14 15.70 -4.78
N TYR A 61 -0.87 16.01 -5.03
CA TYR A 61 -0.48 16.93 -6.10
C TYR A 61 -0.93 16.41 -7.48
N SER A 62 -0.69 15.13 -7.78
CA SER A 62 -1.14 14.51 -9.03
C SER A 62 -2.66 14.50 -9.15
N ALA A 63 -3.39 14.19 -8.07
CA ALA A 63 -4.85 14.20 -8.08
C ALA A 63 -5.39 15.61 -8.35
N ALA A 64 -4.86 16.64 -7.68
CA ALA A 64 -5.26 18.02 -7.90
C ALA A 64 -5.00 18.49 -9.34
N ALA A 65 -3.82 18.16 -9.88
CA ALA A 65 -3.48 18.47 -11.27
C ALA A 65 -4.45 17.81 -12.26
N LEU A 66 -4.78 16.52 -12.06
CA LEU A 66 -5.71 15.80 -12.92
C LEU A 66 -7.14 16.36 -12.85
N SER A 67 -7.62 16.70 -11.65
CA SER A 67 -8.93 17.32 -11.47
C SER A 67 -9.02 18.68 -12.16
N ALA A 68 -7.97 19.50 -12.08
CA ALA A 68 -7.92 20.79 -12.77
C ALA A 68 -7.95 20.66 -14.30
N GLN A 69 -7.34 19.60 -14.86
CA GLN A 69 -7.34 19.34 -16.31
C GLN A 69 -8.69 18.82 -16.84
N GLN A 70 -9.58 18.37 -15.96
CA GLN A 70 -10.85 17.75 -16.33
C GLN A 70 -12.04 18.73 -16.25
N GLU A 71 -11.80 19.94 -15.74
CA GLU A 71 -12.76 21.05 -15.72
C GLU A 71 -12.70 21.95 -16.98
N ASP A 72 -11.70 21.74 -17.85
CA ASP A 72 -11.57 22.33 -19.20
C ASP A 72 -12.18 21.41 -20.29
#